data_AF-A0A5J4N4L4-F1
#
_entry.id   AF-A0A5J4N4L4-F1
#
_cell.length_a   1.000
_cell.length_b   1.000
_cell.length_c   1.000
_cell.angle_alpha   90.00
_cell.angle_beta   90.00
_cell.angle_gamma   90.00
#
_symmetry.space_group_name_H-M   'P 1'
#
loop_
_entity.id
_entity.type
_entity.pdbx_description
1 polymer ?
#
loop_
_entity_poly.entity_id
_entity_poly.type
_entity_poly.pdbx_seq_one_letter_code
_entity_poly.pdbx_strand_id
1 'polypeptide(L)' 'MLDMTHELKTQLKKMAITDKTRVDEMFLRYNKDRLGFIDIENLKDMCRKMQLPPDEDVLN' A
#
# COMPACT_ATOMS: atom_id res chain seq x y z
N MET A 1 -12.20 7.10 -15.71
CA MET A 1 -11.61 7.01 -14.35
C MET A 1 -10.37 6.17 -14.45
N LEU A 2 -9.20 6.70 -14.10
CA LEU A 2 -8.01 5.86 -13.91
C LEU A 2 -8.25 5.01 -12.66
N ASP A 3 -8.17 3.69 -12.83
CA ASP A 3 -8.36 2.69 -11.77
C ASP A 3 -7.37 2.93 -10.62
N MET A 4 -7.87 3.01 -9.38
CA MET A 4 -7.06 3.21 -8.16
C MET A 4 -5.92 2.19 -8.06
N THR A 5 -6.15 0.96 -8.54
CA THR A 5 -5.14 -0.09 -8.62
C THR A 5 -3.93 0.35 -9.44
N HIS A 6 -4.16 1.10 -10.51
CA HIS A 6 -3.10 1.63 -11.37
C HIS A 6 -2.29 2.73 -10.66
N GLU A 7 -2.95 3.62 -9.92
CA GLU A 7 -2.28 4.68 -9.17
C GLU A 7 -1.47 4.11 -8.00
N LEU A 8 -2.04 3.17 -7.24
CA LEU A 8 -1.33 2.44 -6.18
C LEU A 8 -0.10 1.71 -6.75
N LYS A 9 -0.26 0.97 -7.86
CA LYS A 9 0.85 0.31 -8.54
C LYS A 9 1.92 1.29 -9.01
N THR A 10 1.52 2.48 -9.44
CA THR A 10 2.45 3.55 -9.86
C THR A 10 3.24 4.09 -8.69
N GLN A 11 2.60 4.34 -7.54
CA GLN A 11 3.31 4.79 -6.33
C GLN A 11 4.24 3.70 -5.78
N LEU A 12 3.81 2.44 -5.76
CA LEU A 12 4.66 1.32 -5.36
C LEU A 12 5.91 1.19 -6.26
N LYS A 13 5.76 1.41 -7.58
CA LYS A 13 6.89 1.49 -8.51
C LYS A 13 7.81 2.68 -8.23
N LYS A 14 7.27 3.86 -7.91
CA LYS A 14 8.07 5.05 -7.53
C LYS A 14 8.88 4.82 -6.26
N MET A 15 8.35 4.01 -5.33
CA MET A 15 9.07 3.58 -4.13
C MET A 15 10.14 2.49 -4.41
N ALA A 16 10.38 2.18 -5.69
CA ALA A 16 11.32 1.17 -6.14
C ALA A 16 11.07 -0.23 -5.57
N ILE A 17 9.82 -0.55 -5.18
CA ILE A 17 9.44 -1.90 -4.73
C ILE A 17 9.38 -2.80 -5.97
N THR A 18 10.56 -3.26 -6.38
CA THR A 18 10.79 -3.97 -7.66
C THR A 18 11.34 -5.37 -7.47
N ASP A 19 11.74 -5.72 -6.25
CA ASP A 19 12.33 -7.00 -5.89
C ASP A 19 11.73 -7.54 -4.58
N LYS A 20 11.96 -8.83 -4.32
CA LYS A 20 11.39 -9.53 -3.16
C LYS A 20 11.82 -8.89 -1.83
N THR A 21 13.07 -8.47 -1.70
CA THR A 21 13.58 -7.86 -0.46
C THR A 21 12.83 -6.58 -0.12
N ARG A 22 12.62 -5.69 -1.11
CA ARG A 22 11.86 -4.46 -0.91
C ARG A 22 10.38 -4.70 -0.64
N VAL A 23 9.79 -5.76 -1.21
CA VAL A 23 8.44 -6.20 -0.87
C VAL A 23 8.37 -6.65 0.58
N ASP A 24 9.32 -7.47 1.03
CA ASP A 24 9.37 -7.99 2.40
C ASP A 24 9.60 -6.85 3.41
N GLU A 25 10.50 -5.89 3.12
CA GLU A 25 10.71 -4.69 3.95
C GLU A 25 9.47 -3.80 4.02
N MET A 26 8.80 -3.58 2.88
CA MET A 26 7.55 -2.84 2.84
C MET A 26 6.48 -3.53 3.68
N PHE A 27 6.33 -4.84 3.54
CA PHE A 27 5.40 -5.62 4.34
C PHE A 27 5.67 -5.48 5.84
N LEU A 28 6.92 -5.63 6.29
CA LEU A 28 7.30 -5.46 7.69
C LEU A 28 7.03 -4.04 8.22
N ARG A 29 7.12 -3.03 7.37
CA ARG A 29 6.88 -1.63 7.74
C ARG A 29 5.40 -1.34 8.00
N TYR A 30 4.50 -1.99 7.27
CA TYR A 30 3.07 -1.67 7.27
C TYR A 30 2.21 -2.70 7.99
N ASN A 31 2.63 -3.95 8.09
CA ASN A 31 2.00 -4.99 8.90
C ASN A 31 2.29 -4.80 10.40
N LYS A 32 1.67 -3.79 11.01
CA LYS A 32 1.94 -3.39 12.39
C LYS A 32 1.28 -4.32 13.42
N ASP A 33 0.12 -4.87 13.08
CA ASP A 33 -0.66 -5.79 13.90
C ASP A 33 -0.19 -7.24 13.84
N ARG A 34 0.73 -7.56 12.92
CA ARG A 34 1.36 -8.87 12.73
C ARG A 34 0.36 -9.96 12.35
N LEU A 35 -0.70 -9.61 11.63
CA LEU A 35 -1.71 -10.57 11.17
C LEU A 35 -1.22 -11.50 10.05
N GLY A 36 -0.03 -11.25 9.49
CA GLY A 36 0.53 -12.02 8.38
C GLY A 36 -0.01 -11.61 7.01
N PHE A 37 -0.85 -10.58 6.95
CA PHE A 37 -1.28 -9.89 5.73
C PHE A 37 -1.44 -8.38 6.00
N ILE A 38 -1.57 -7.56 4.95
CA ILE A 38 -1.89 -6.12 5.06
C ILE A 38 -3.41 -6.00 5.10
N ASP A 39 -3.97 -5.61 6.24
CA ASP A 39 -5.40 -5.37 6.39
C ASP A 39 -5.83 -3.97 5.89
N ILE A 40 -7.12 -3.66 5.97
CA ILE A 40 -7.67 -2.38 5.51
C ILE A 40 -7.10 -1.17 6.27
N GLU A 41 -6.83 -1.32 7.57
CA GLU A 41 -6.30 -0.23 8.39
C GLU A 41 -4.83 0.04 8.08
N ASN A 42 -4.07 -1.03 7.84
CA ASN A 42 -2.69 -0.97 7.37
C ASN A 42 -2.62 -0.34 5.96
N LEU A 43 -3.54 -0.71 5.08
CA LEU A 43 -3.65 -0.15 3.74
C LEU A 43 -4.03 1.34 3.76
N LYS A 44 -4.95 1.76 4.63
CA LYS A 44 -5.26 3.18 4.86
C LYS A 44 -4.03 3.96 5.34
N ASP A 45 -3.23 3.40 6.25
CA ASP A 45 -1.96 4.00 6.71
C ASP A 45 -0.93 4.11 5.55
N MET A 46 -0.85 3.08 4.71
CA MET A 46 -0.03 3.10 3.49
C MET A 46 -0.45 4.24 2.56
N CYS A 47 -1.74 4.33 2.23
CA CYS A 47 -2.28 5.37 1.36
C CYS A 47 -1.98 6.77 1.90
N ARG A 48 -2.25 7.03 3.19
CA ARG A 48 -1.94 8.33 3.82
C ARG A 48 -0.46 8.71 3.67
N LYS A 49 0.46 7.78 3.92
CA LYS A 49 1.91 8.02 3.79
C LYS A 49 2.37 8.22 2.36
N MET A 50 1.68 7.62 1.39
CA MET A 50 1.93 7.80 -0.05
C MET A 50 1.14 8.98 -0.64
N GLN A 51 0.41 9.74 0.19
CA GLN A 51 -0.47 10.83 -0.23
C GLN A 51 -1.53 10.38 -1.25
N LEU A 52 -1.97 9.13 -1.13
CA LEU A 52 -3.09 8.56 -1.86
C LEU A 52 -4.39 8.76 -1.06
N PRO A 53 -5.53 8.98 -1.72
CA PRO A 53 -6.82 9.08 -1.06
C PRO A 53 -7.12 7.77 -0.32
N PRO A 54 -7.31 7.79 1.02
CA PRO A 54 -7.55 6.59 1.81
C PRO A 54 -9.06 6.25 1.92
N ASP A 55 -9.89 6.81 1.05
CA ASP A 55 -11.35 6.78 1.18
C ASP A 55 -11.89 5.35 1.02
N GLU A 56 -12.92 4.99 1.79
CA GLU A 56 -13.44 3.62 1.79
C GLU A 56 -14.13 3.28 0.46
N ASP A 57 -14.78 4.27 -0.17
CA ASP A 57 -15.38 4.14 -1.50
C ASP A 57 -14.35 3.89 -2.61
N VAL A 58 -13.07 4.14 -2.32
CA VAL A 58 -11.94 3.92 -3.21
C VAL A 58 -11.27 2.56 -2.97
N LEU A 59 -11.37 2.02 -1.75
CA LEU A 59 -10.73 0.76 -1.34
C LEU A 59 -11.67 -0.45 -1.40
N ASN A 60 -12.97 -0.23 -1.64
CA ASN A 60 -14.01 -1.25 -1.81
C ASN A 60 -14.01 -1.90 -3.21
#